data_AF-A0A923WR58-F1
#
_entry.id   AF-A0A923WR58-F1
#
_cell.length_a   1.000
_cell.length_b   1.000
_cell.length_c   1.000
_cell.angle_alpha   90.00
_cell.angle_beta   90.00
_cell.angle_gamma   90.00
#
_symmetry.space_group_name_H-M   'P 1'
#
loop_
_entity.id
_entity.type
_entity.pdbx_description
1 polymer ?
#
loop_
_entity_poly.entity_id
_entity_poly.type
_entity_poly.pdbx_seq_one_letter_code
_entity_poly.pdbx_strand_id
1 'polypeptide(L)'
;GIDPILIATGNDWRAVEAGLHAYAARGGKYSSITKWRVHGNKLIGELVAPLVVGTVGGVTTLHPAAKISLKMMKIKSADQLSRIIASVGLVQNLGALKALTTVGIIEGHMKLHVKNLSLGAGATEKEMPFVVKKLEEILALTKRISMSNAIEVVNDFRKKPEIK
;
A
#
# COMPACT_ATOMS: atom_id res chain seq x y z
N GLY A 1 7.69 7.74 -2.70
CA GLY A 1 7.25 8.38 -3.96
C GLY A 1 7.94 9.71 -4.14
N ILE A 2 7.65 10.66 -3.25
CA ILE A 2 8.21 12.02 -3.26
C ILE A 2 9.69 12.02 -2.80
N ASP A 3 9.96 11.55 -1.60
CA ASP A 3 11.29 11.59 -0.96
C ASP A 3 12.44 11.01 -1.78
N PRO A 4 12.30 9.84 -2.43
CA PRO A 4 13.39 9.31 -3.27
C PRO A 4 13.80 10.27 -4.39
N ILE A 5 12.88 11.03 -4.97
CA ILE A 5 13.20 12.03 -5.99
C ILE A 5 13.91 13.22 -5.35
N LEU A 6 13.47 13.64 -4.16
CA LEU A 6 14.14 14.72 -3.42
C LEU A 6 15.59 14.35 -3.12
N ILE A 7 15.83 13.14 -2.59
CA ILE A 7 17.17 12.61 -2.34
C ILE A 7 17.98 12.54 -3.64
N ALA A 8 17.42 11.97 -4.70
CA ALA A 8 18.10 11.82 -5.98
C ALA A 8 18.47 13.16 -6.62
N THR A 9 17.69 14.21 -6.38
CA THR A 9 17.95 15.57 -6.92
C THR A 9 18.71 16.47 -5.96
N GLY A 10 19.12 15.97 -4.79
CA GLY A 10 19.87 16.74 -3.78
C GLY A 10 19.03 17.80 -3.06
N ASN A 11 17.71 17.61 -2.99
CA ASN A 11 16.78 18.46 -2.25
C ASN A 11 16.62 18.01 -0.79
N ASP A 12 16.26 18.95 0.09
CA ASP A 12 15.99 18.64 1.50
C ASP A 12 14.61 17.99 1.65
N TRP A 13 14.60 16.67 1.86
CA TRP A 13 13.35 15.93 2.04
C TRP A 13 12.65 16.24 3.37
N ARG A 14 13.39 16.63 4.43
CA ARG A 14 12.80 16.94 5.72
C ARG A 14 11.96 18.21 5.65
N ALA A 15 12.45 19.23 4.93
CA ALA A 15 11.71 20.46 4.72
C ALA A 15 10.39 20.21 3.96
N VAL A 16 10.44 19.35 2.92
CA VAL A 16 9.25 18.99 2.15
C VAL A 16 8.27 18.14 2.97
N GLU A 17 8.74 17.13 3.71
CA GLU A 17 7.91 16.30 4.59
C GLU A 17 7.21 17.14 5.66
N ALA A 18 7.95 18.02 6.33
CA ALA A 18 7.37 18.92 7.33
C ALA A 18 6.27 19.82 6.72
N GLY A 19 6.52 20.39 5.54
CA GLY A 19 5.54 21.21 4.83
C GLY A 19 4.30 20.43 4.39
N LEU A 20 4.47 19.22 3.87
CA LEU A 20 3.40 18.32 3.44
C LEU A 20 2.51 17.92 4.63
N HIS A 21 3.11 17.46 5.72
CA HIS A 21 2.39 17.01 6.90
C HIS A 21 1.71 18.16 7.65
N ALA A 22 2.35 19.34 7.72
CA ALA A 22 1.68 20.55 8.22
C ALA A 22 0.47 20.94 7.34
N TYR A 23 0.63 20.90 6.02
CA TYR A 23 -0.46 21.18 5.09
C TYR A 23 -1.61 20.17 5.18
N ALA A 24 -1.31 18.89 5.44
CA ALA A 24 -2.30 17.84 5.67
C ALA A 24 -3.19 18.13 6.88
N ALA A 25 -2.69 18.89 7.87
CA ALA A 25 -3.41 19.29 9.08
C ALA A 25 -4.03 20.71 9.03
N ARG A 26 -3.90 21.44 7.92
CA ARG A 26 -4.32 22.86 7.80
C ARG A 26 -5.79 23.15 8.14
N GLY A 27 -6.66 22.14 8.05
CA GLY A 27 -8.09 22.24 8.36
C GLY A 27 -8.45 21.92 9.81
N GLY A 28 -7.48 21.88 10.72
CA GLY A 28 -7.69 21.50 12.14
C GLY A 28 -7.75 19.99 12.39
N LYS A 29 -7.78 19.17 11.33
CA LYS A 29 -7.67 17.71 11.40
C LYS A 29 -6.72 17.22 10.32
N TYR A 30 -5.82 16.32 10.70
CA TYR A 30 -4.94 15.65 9.75
C TYR A 30 -5.76 14.85 8.72
N SER A 31 -5.54 15.10 7.44
CA SER A 31 -6.32 14.55 6.34
C SER A 31 -5.47 14.31 5.09
N SER A 32 -6.02 13.58 4.11
CA SER A 32 -5.32 13.27 2.86
C SER A 32 -4.95 14.54 2.08
N ILE A 33 -3.73 14.56 1.53
CA ILE A 33 -3.29 15.56 0.54
C ILE A 33 -3.68 15.19 -0.90
N THR A 34 -4.20 13.97 -1.10
CA THR A 34 -4.78 13.53 -2.37
C THR A 34 -6.30 13.42 -2.31
N LYS A 35 -6.96 13.68 -3.44
CA LYS A 35 -8.39 13.46 -3.65
C LYS A 35 -8.58 12.52 -4.82
N TRP A 36 -9.44 11.53 -4.65
CA TRP A 36 -9.83 10.60 -5.70
C TRP A 36 -11.34 10.66 -5.91
N ARG A 37 -11.77 10.74 -7.16
CA ARG A 37 -13.19 10.81 -7.54
C ARG A 37 -13.44 10.06 -8.83
N VAL A 38 -14.62 9.46 -8.96
CA VAL A 38 -15.09 8.86 -10.21
C VAL A 38 -15.85 9.92 -11.00
N HIS A 39 -15.54 10.04 -12.28
CA HIS A 39 -16.26 10.91 -13.21
C HIS A 39 -16.51 10.16 -14.52
N GLY A 40 -17.77 9.78 -14.76
CA GLY A 40 -18.11 8.84 -15.83
C GLY A 40 -17.40 7.50 -15.62
N ASN A 41 -16.70 7.03 -16.65
CA ASN A 41 -15.91 5.79 -16.61
C ASN A 41 -14.42 6.01 -16.31
N LYS A 42 -14.06 7.12 -15.65
CA LYS A 42 -12.67 7.46 -15.32
C LYS A 42 -12.51 7.72 -13.83
N LEU A 43 -11.41 7.22 -13.27
CA LEU A 43 -10.94 7.59 -11.94
C LEU A 43 -10.00 8.80 -12.07
N ILE A 44 -10.32 9.89 -11.38
CA ILE A 44 -9.55 11.14 -11.40
C ILE A 44 -8.88 11.31 -10.03
N GLY A 45 -7.56 11.48 -10.05
CA GLY A 45 -6.73 11.75 -8.88
C GLY A 45 -6.16 13.15 -8.92
N GLU A 46 -6.15 13.82 -7.78
CA GLU A 46 -5.57 15.15 -7.58
C GLU A 46 -4.66 15.11 -6.37
N LEU A 47 -3.47 15.73 -6.47
CA LEU A 47 -2.58 15.99 -5.34
C LEU A 47 -2.35 17.49 -5.26
N VAL A 48 -2.69 18.08 -4.10
CA VAL A 48 -2.48 19.51 -3.84
C VAL A 48 -1.71 19.65 -2.54
N ALA A 49 -0.50 20.19 -2.62
CA ALA A 49 0.34 20.44 -1.46
C ALA A 49 1.48 21.42 -1.78
N PRO A 50 2.06 22.10 -0.78
CA PRO A 50 3.26 22.90 -0.96
C PRO A 50 4.47 21.99 -1.18
N LEU A 51 5.03 22.03 -2.40
CA LEU A 51 6.26 21.31 -2.77
C LEU A 51 7.34 22.33 -3.13
N VAL A 52 8.05 22.81 -2.11
CA VAL A 52 9.15 23.76 -2.28
C VAL A 52 10.43 22.99 -2.55
N VAL A 53 10.99 23.16 -3.75
CA VAL A 53 12.20 22.46 -4.22
C VAL A 53 13.13 23.41 -4.95
N GLY A 54 14.40 23.05 -5.05
CA GLY A 54 15.45 23.77 -5.75
C GLY A 54 16.01 22.98 -6.93
N THR A 55 16.42 23.73 -7.96
CA THR A 55 17.19 23.22 -9.11
C THR A 55 18.57 23.86 -9.22
N VAL A 56 18.88 24.80 -8.33
CA VAL A 56 20.12 25.57 -8.27
C VAL A 56 20.50 25.75 -6.79
N GLY A 57 21.79 25.63 -6.48
CA GLY A 57 22.32 25.88 -5.14
C GLY A 57 22.36 24.65 -4.21
N GLY A 58 23.23 24.72 -3.19
CA GLY A 58 23.42 23.64 -2.22
C GLY A 58 23.88 22.32 -2.85
N VAL A 59 23.39 21.20 -2.30
CA VAL A 59 23.75 19.83 -2.72
C VAL A 59 23.33 19.55 -4.17
N THR A 60 22.26 20.19 -4.66
CA THR A 60 21.79 20.04 -6.06
C THR A 60 22.88 20.37 -7.10
N THR A 61 23.82 21.27 -6.76
CA THR A 61 24.92 21.73 -7.62
C THR A 61 26.29 21.18 -7.19
N LEU A 62 26.42 20.59 -6.00
CA LEU A 62 27.68 20.02 -5.54
C LEU A 62 27.77 18.51 -5.79
N HIS A 63 26.66 17.79 -5.63
CA HIS A 63 26.64 16.33 -5.73
C HIS A 63 26.52 15.86 -7.19
N PRO A 64 27.48 15.06 -7.71
CA PRO A 64 27.46 14.61 -9.10
C PRO A 64 26.17 13.85 -9.49
N ALA A 65 25.68 12.97 -8.62
CA ALA A 65 24.44 12.23 -8.88
C ALA A 65 23.22 13.15 -9.01
N ALA A 66 23.13 14.22 -8.19
CA ALA A 66 22.02 15.17 -8.25
C ALA A 66 21.97 15.92 -9.59
N LYS A 67 23.13 16.35 -10.09
CA LYS A 67 23.25 16.94 -11.43
C LYS A 67 22.80 15.98 -12.52
N ILE A 68 23.25 14.72 -12.44
CA ILE A 68 22.89 13.70 -13.43
C ILE A 68 21.38 13.45 -13.40
N SER A 69 20.77 13.30 -12.22
CA SER A 69 19.33 13.11 -12.08
C SER A 69 18.51 14.27 -12.68
N LEU A 70 18.88 15.52 -12.38
CA LEU A 70 18.22 16.71 -12.95
C LEU A 70 18.38 16.78 -14.48
N LYS A 71 19.57 16.45 -14.99
CA LYS A 71 19.87 16.42 -16.44
C LYS A 71 19.10 15.31 -17.16
N MET A 72 19.02 14.12 -16.58
CA MET A 72 18.26 12.98 -17.13
C MET A 72 16.77 13.31 -17.25
N MET A 73 16.21 13.99 -16.24
CA MET A 73 14.82 14.43 -16.24
C MET A 73 14.57 15.68 -17.12
N LYS A 74 15.63 16.29 -17.70
CA LYS A 74 15.56 17.52 -18.51
C LYS A 74 14.82 18.67 -17.81
N ILE A 75 15.07 18.82 -16.50
CA ILE A 75 14.46 19.85 -15.68
C ILE A 75 15.01 21.23 -16.06
N LYS A 76 14.11 22.19 -16.31
CA LYS A 76 14.45 23.58 -16.62
C LYS A 76 14.11 24.55 -15.49
N SER A 77 13.24 24.15 -14.56
CA SER A 77 12.81 25.00 -13.44
C SER A 77 12.38 24.18 -12.21
N ALA A 78 12.42 24.83 -11.05
CA ALA A 78 11.91 24.25 -9.81
C ALA A 78 10.41 23.94 -9.87
N ASP A 79 9.61 24.78 -10.55
CA ASP A 79 8.19 24.51 -10.79
C ASP A 79 7.99 23.19 -11.56
N GLN A 80 8.76 22.97 -12.64
CA GLN A 80 8.69 21.73 -13.41
C GLN A 80 9.06 20.52 -12.55
N LEU A 81 10.13 20.62 -11.75
CA LEU A 81 10.53 19.56 -10.83
C LEU A 81 9.43 19.25 -9.80
N SER A 82 8.83 20.28 -9.21
CA SER A 82 7.75 20.12 -8.22
C SER A 82 6.54 19.37 -8.80
N ARG A 83 6.16 19.65 -10.05
CA ARG A 83 5.06 18.97 -10.74
C ARG A 83 5.36 17.50 -11.03
N ILE A 84 6.61 17.19 -11.39
CA ILE A 84 7.04 15.80 -11.58
C ILE A 84 7.00 15.05 -10.25
N ILE A 85 7.53 15.64 -9.18
CA ILE A 85 7.49 15.07 -7.84
C ILE A 85 6.05 14.82 -7.38
N ALA A 86 5.14 15.80 -7.56
CA ALA A 86 3.72 15.67 -7.27
C ALA A 86 3.09 14.52 -8.06
N SER A 87 3.39 14.42 -9.36
CA SER A 87 2.86 13.38 -10.24
C SER A 87 3.30 11.99 -9.78
N VAL A 88 4.58 11.80 -9.44
CA VAL A 88 5.08 10.52 -8.92
C VAL A 88 4.50 10.22 -7.54
N GLY A 89 4.32 11.22 -6.68
CA GLY A 89 3.61 11.08 -5.40
C GLY A 89 2.18 10.55 -5.59
N LEU A 90 1.43 11.12 -6.55
CA LEU A 90 0.08 10.69 -6.88
C LEU A 90 0.04 9.26 -7.45
N VAL A 91 0.98 8.91 -8.33
CA VAL A 91 1.10 7.54 -8.87
C VAL A 91 1.45 6.53 -7.78
N GLN A 92 2.35 6.87 -6.85
CA GLN A 92 2.67 6.03 -5.70
C GLN A 92 1.42 5.81 -4.82
N ASN A 93 0.64 6.87 -4.59
CA ASN A 93 -0.60 6.79 -3.84
C ASN A 93 -1.63 5.90 -4.54
N LEU A 94 -1.80 6.03 -5.87
CA LEU A 94 -2.66 5.15 -6.66
C LEU A 94 -2.21 3.68 -6.57
N GLY A 95 -0.90 3.43 -6.69
CA GLY A 95 -0.33 2.08 -6.56
C GLY A 95 -0.63 1.45 -5.20
N ALA A 96 -0.51 2.22 -4.12
CA ALA A 96 -0.86 1.78 -2.78
C ALA A 96 -2.36 1.49 -2.62
N LEU A 97 -3.23 2.41 -3.08
CA LEU A 97 -4.68 2.19 -3.05
C LEU A 97 -5.11 0.97 -3.87
N LYS A 98 -4.55 0.82 -5.07
CA LYS A 98 -4.78 -0.36 -5.91
C LYS A 98 -4.36 -1.62 -5.18
N ALA A 99 -3.13 -1.67 -4.65
CA ALA A 99 -2.63 -2.83 -3.92
C ALA A 99 -3.55 -3.22 -2.74
N LEU A 100 -3.97 -2.25 -1.93
CA LEU A 100 -4.86 -2.46 -0.78
C LEU A 100 -6.28 -2.89 -1.16
N THR A 101 -6.75 -2.50 -2.34
CA THR A 101 -8.10 -2.82 -2.84
C THR A 101 -8.13 -4.04 -3.74
N THR A 102 -6.97 -4.53 -4.21
CA THR A 102 -6.88 -5.68 -5.10
C THR A 102 -6.78 -7.00 -4.37
N VAL A 103 -7.41 -8.01 -4.97
CA VAL A 103 -7.60 -9.34 -4.43
C VAL A 103 -6.27 -10.07 -4.14
N GLY A 104 -5.19 -9.82 -4.87
CA GLY A 104 -3.93 -10.58 -4.71
C GLY A 104 -3.27 -10.48 -3.32
N ILE A 105 -3.30 -9.30 -2.69
CA ILE A 105 -2.79 -9.14 -1.30
C ILE A 105 -3.76 -9.78 -0.31
N ILE A 106 -5.06 -9.62 -0.56
CA ILE A 106 -6.12 -10.22 0.26
C ILE A 106 -6.03 -11.75 0.20
N GLU A 107 -5.86 -12.37 -0.96
CA GLU A 107 -5.73 -13.83 -1.12
C GLU A 107 -4.52 -14.40 -0.39
N GLY A 108 -3.35 -13.75 -0.48
CA GLY A 108 -2.17 -14.15 0.27
C GLY A 108 -2.38 -14.08 1.79
N HIS A 109 -2.95 -12.96 2.27
CA HIS A 109 -3.34 -12.82 3.66
C HIS A 109 -4.40 -13.82 4.09
N MET A 110 -5.38 -14.12 3.23
CA MET A 110 -6.45 -15.05 3.53
C MET A 110 -5.94 -16.50 3.61
N LYS A 111 -4.98 -16.91 2.78
CA LYS A 111 -4.33 -18.22 2.91
C LYS A 111 -3.59 -18.36 4.23
N LEU A 112 -2.83 -17.34 4.63
CA LEU A 112 -2.19 -17.29 5.95
C LEU A 112 -3.21 -17.25 7.08
N HIS A 113 -4.30 -16.49 6.91
CA HIS A 113 -5.38 -16.38 7.89
C HIS A 113 -6.08 -17.73 8.09
N VAL A 114 -6.45 -18.44 7.02
CA VAL A 114 -7.01 -19.80 7.09
C VAL A 114 -6.06 -20.73 7.84
N LYS A 115 -4.77 -20.73 7.49
CA LYS A 115 -3.77 -21.56 8.18
C LYS A 115 -3.68 -21.23 9.67
N ASN A 116 -3.66 -19.95 10.03
CA ASN A 116 -3.61 -19.51 11.42
C ASN A 116 -4.89 -19.87 12.19
N LEU A 117 -6.06 -19.75 11.58
CA LEU A 117 -7.33 -20.17 12.18
C LEU A 117 -7.34 -21.68 12.42
N SER A 118 -6.89 -22.49 11.46
CA SER A 118 -6.78 -23.95 11.61
C SER A 118 -5.85 -24.33 12.76
N LEU A 119 -4.66 -23.71 12.83
CA LEU A 119 -3.71 -23.94 13.92
C LEU A 119 -4.28 -23.50 15.28
N GLY A 120 -4.91 -22.32 15.34
CA GLY A 120 -5.54 -21.80 16.56
C GLY A 120 -6.71 -22.65 17.04
N ALA A 121 -7.43 -23.32 16.13
CA ALA A 121 -8.48 -24.28 16.46
C ALA A 121 -7.94 -25.64 16.93
N GLY A 122 -6.61 -25.81 16.97
CA GLY A 122 -5.94 -27.03 17.46
C GLY A 122 -5.90 -28.16 16.43
N ALA A 123 -5.91 -27.84 15.14
CA ALA A 123 -5.76 -28.84 14.09
C ALA A 123 -4.31 -29.35 14.00
N THR A 124 -4.16 -30.67 13.99
CA THR A 124 -2.87 -31.37 13.85
C THR A 124 -2.36 -31.37 12.41
N GLU A 125 -1.10 -31.76 12.18
CA GLU A 125 -0.53 -31.83 10.83
C GLU A 125 -1.33 -32.74 9.87
N LYS A 126 -1.88 -33.85 10.39
CA LYS A 126 -2.70 -34.78 9.59
C LYS A 126 -4.07 -34.18 9.22
N GLU A 127 -4.63 -33.33 10.08
CA GLU A 127 -5.93 -32.68 9.88
C GLU A 127 -5.82 -31.46 8.94
N MET A 128 -4.63 -30.86 8.87
CA MET A 128 -4.40 -29.58 8.21
C MET A 128 -4.83 -29.51 6.74
N PRO A 129 -4.52 -30.50 5.88
CA PRO A 129 -4.95 -30.46 4.48
C PRO A 129 -6.48 -30.42 4.33
N PHE A 130 -7.20 -31.13 5.20
CA PHE A 130 -8.67 -31.17 5.17
C PHE A 130 -9.28 -29.88 5.72
N VAL A 131 -8.81 -29.44 6.88
CA VAL A 131 -9.36 -28.25 7.57
C VAL A 131 -9.15 -27.00 6.73
N VAL A 132 -7.96 -26.81 6.15
CA VAL A 132 -7.67 -25.67 5.26
C VAL A 132 -8.58 -25.68 4.05
N LYS A 133 -8.69 -26.82 3.35
CA LYS A 133 -9.55 -26.93 2.17
C LYS A 133 -11.01 -26.62 2.48
N LYS A 134 -11.53 -27.13 3.60
CA LYS A 134 -12.92 -26.88 3.99
C LYS A 134 -13.17 -25.41 4.38
N LEU A 135 -12.22 -24.77 5.05
CA LEU A 135 -12.28 -23.34 5.35
C LEU A 135 -12.17 -22.47 4.10
N GLU A 136 -11.35 -22.86 3.11
CA GLU A 136 -11.29 -22.20 1.81
C GLU A 136 -12.63 -22.30 1.05
N GLU A 137 -13.31 -23.45 1.10
CA GLU A 137 -14.66 -23.61 0.54
C GLU A 137 -15.68 -22.68 1.23
N ILE A 138 -15.67 -22.62 2.57
CA ILE A 138 -16.55 -21.72 3.34
C ILE A 138 -16.25 -20.26 2.99
N LEU A 139 -14.97 -19.90 2.90
CA LEU A 139 -14.53 -18.56 2.52
C LEU A 139 -14.97 -18.19 1.10
N ALA A 140 -14.90 -19.13 0.15
CA ALA A 140 -15.31 -18.88 -1.23
C ALA A 140 -16.81 -18.54 -1.33
N LEU A 141 -17.64 -19.23 -0.53
CA LEU A 141 -19.10 -19.08 -0.50
C LEU A 141 -19.56 -17.85 0.29
N THR A 142 -19.04 -17.65 1.50
CA THR A 142 -19.53 -16.65 2.45
C THR A 142 -18.72 -15.35 2.45
N LYS A 143 -17.54 -15.37 1.79
CA LYS A 143 -16.53 -14.29 1.80
C LYS A 143 -16.01 -13.92 3.19
N ARG A 144 -16.28 -14.73 4.22
CA ARG A 144 -15.85 -14.51 5.61
C ARG A 144 -15.60 -15.85 6.30
N ILE A 145 -14.63 -15.88 7.21
CA ILE A 145 -14.35 -17.05 8.07
C ILE A 145 -13.97 -16.57 9.46
N SER A 146 -14.22 -17.40 10.47
CA SER A 146 -13.98 -17.08 11.87
C SER A 146 -13.36 -18.27 12.62
N MET A 147 -12.88 -18.03 13.83
CA MET A 147 -12.40 -19.10 14.73
C MET A 147 -13.48 -20.16 14.99
N SER A 148 -14.76 -19.76 15.10
CA SER A 148 -15.86 -20.70 15.29
C SER A 148 -15.98 -21.69 14.13
N ASN A 149 -15.86 -21.20 12.89
CA ASN A 149 -15.87 -22.08 11.72
C ASN A 149 -14.70 -23.05 11.73
N ALA A 150 -13.51 -22.62 12.15
CA ALA A 150 -12.34 -23.49 12.24
C ALA A 150 -12.54 -24.60 13.30
N ILE A 151 -13.09 -24.28 14.47
CA ILE A 151 -13.41 -25.25 15.52
C ILE A 151 -14.45 -26.27 15.04
N GLU A 152 -15.51 -25.81 14.35
CA GLU A 152 -16.54 -26.68 13.77
C GLU A 152 -15.93 -27.66 12.77
N VAL A 153 -15.12 -27.17 11.83
CA VAL A 153 -14.48 -28.01 10.81
C VAL A 153 -13.54 -29.05 11.42
N VAL A 154 -12.78 -28.69 12.46
CA VAL A 154 -11.90 -29.62 13.18
C VAL A 154 -12.71 -30.71 13.88
N ASN A 155 -13.79 -30.32 14.57
CA ASN A 155 -14.66 -31.27 15.26
C ASN A 155 -15.37 -32.22 14.28
N ASP A 156 -15.81 -31.71 13.13
CA ASP A 156 -16.44 -32.51 12.08
C ASP A 156 -15.48 -33.54 11.47
N PHE A 157 -14.19 -33.19 11.33
CA PHE A 157 -13.18 -34.15 10.91
C PHE A 157 -13.01 -35.27 11.94
N ARG A 158 -12.94 -34.93 13.23
CA ARG A 158 -12.75 -35.89 14.34
C ARG A 158 -13.96 -36.79 14.61
N LYS A 159 -15.16 -36.33 14.27
CA LYS A 159 -16.41 -37.10 14.41
C LYS A 159 -16.59 -38.16 13.32
N LYS A 160 -15.85 -38.07 12.19
CA LYS A 160 -15.92 -39.11 11.17
C LYS A 160 -15.24 -40.37 11.70
N PRO A 161 -15.94 -41.52 11.78
CA PRO A 161 -15.30 -42.77 12.17
C PRO A 161 -14.22 -43.11 11.14
N GLU A 162 -13.03 -43.50 11.59
CA GLU A 162 -11.99 -44.06 10.74
C GLU A 162 -12.61 -45.21 9.93
N ILE A 163 -12.74 -45.02 8.61
CA ILE A 163 -13.00 -46.14 7.71
C ILE A 163 -11.69 -46.94 7.71
N LYS A 164 -11.67 -48.02 8.50
CA LYS A 164 -10.65 -49.06 8.46
C LYS A 164 -10.61 -49.75 7.11
#